data_AF-A0A1I3U4W5-F1
#
_entry.id   AF-A0A1I3U4W5-F1
#
_cell.length_a   1.000
_cell.length_b   1.000
_cell.length_c   1.000
_cell.angle_alpha   90.00
_cell.angle_beta   90.00
_cell.angle_gamma   90.00
#
_symmetry.space_group_name_H-M   'P 1'
#
loop_
_entity.id
_entity.type
_entity.pdbx_description
1 polymer ?
#
loop_
_entity_poly.entity_id
_entity_poly.type
_entity_poly.pdbx_seq_one_letter_code
_entity_poly.pdbx_strand_id
1 'polypeptide(L)'
;MDELAYLMIFFVFVLVVGLWEKYKLDRRLKKIPTRILVNGIRGKSTVTRLVMGILKQDGRKVIGKTTGTSARMFYWDKEEEDPIIRGLQGPNINEQMKITDKVVKRRADAFVSECMAVNPEY
;
A
#
# COMPACT_ATOMS: atom_id res chain seq x y z
N MET A 1 -18.80 -29.40 -27.14
CA MET A 1 -19.58 -28.27 -26.57
C MET A 1 -19.23 -28.04 -25.11
N ASP A 2 -18.81 -29.07 -24.38
CA ASP A 2 -18.50 -28.99 -22.95
C ASP A 2 -17.24 -28.16 -22.64
N GLU A 3 -16.20 -28.21 -23.48
CA GLU A 3 -14.97 -27.43 -23.29
C GLU A 3 -15.22 -25.91 -23.28
N LEU A 4 -16.03 -25.42 -24.21
CA LEU A 4 -16.45 -24.01 -24.27
C LEU A 4 -17.27 -23.62 -23.03
N ALA A 5 -18.12 -24.51 -22.53
CA ALA A 5 -18.88 -24.28 -21.32
C ALA A 5 -17.96 -24.20 -20.08
N TYR A 6 -16.99 -25.10 -19.94
CA TYR A 6 -16.01 -25.07 -18.85
C TYR A 6 -15.14 -23.80 -18.89
N LEU A 7 -14.68 -23.41 -20.08
CA LEU A 7 -13.93 -22.17 -20.26
C LEU A 7 -14.75 -20.94 -19.89
N MET A 8 -16.02 -20.89 -20.29
CA MET A 8 -16.93 -19.79 -19.92
C MET A 8 -17.18 -19.73 -18.42
N ILE A 9 -17.42 -20.87 -17.77
CA ILE A 9 -17.60 -20.94 -16.31
C ILE A 9 -16.35 -20.44 -15.59
N PHE A 10 -15.17 -20.92 -16.00
CA PHE A 10 -13.90 -20.49 -15.42
C PHE A 10 -13.65 -18.99 -15.64
N PHE A 11 -13.91 -18.49 -16.85
CA PHE A 11 -13.78 -17.07 -17.16
C PHE A 11 -14.68 -16.21 -16.27
N VAL A 12 -15.97 -16.56 -16.16
CA VAL A 12 -16.92 -15.84 -15.31
C VAL A 12 -16.47 -15.89 -13.85
N PHE A 13 -16.00 -17.04 -13.37
CA PHE A 13 -15.48 -17.18 -12.01
C PHE A 13 -14.30 -16.23 -11.73
N VAL A 14 -13.28 -16.23 -12.60
CA VAL A 14 -12.11 -15.34 -12.48
C VAL A 14 -12.53 -13.87 -12.53
N LEU A 15 -13.46 -13.52 -13.43
CA LEU A 15 -13.96 -12.16 -13.58
C LEU A 15 -14.70 -11.68 -12.33
N VAL A 16 -15.57 -12.51 -11.75
CA VAL A 16 -16.28 -12.20 -10.50
C VAL A 16 -15.31 -12.00 -9.34
N VAL A 17 -14.31 -12.87 -9.19
CA VAL A 17 -13.27 -12.73 -8.15
C VAL A 17 -12.49 -11.43 -8.34
N GLY A 18 -12.05 -11.12 -9.56
CA GLY A 18 -11.31 -9.89 -9.85
C GLY A 18 -12.11 -8.62 -9.58
N LEU A 19 -13.40 -8.60 -9.96
CA LEU A 19 -14.30 -7.49 -9.66
C LEU A 19 -14.50 -7.31 -8.16
N TRP A 20 -14.65 -8.41 -7.41
CA TRP A 20 -14.80 -8.38 -5.97
C TRP A 20 -13.55 -7.85 -5.24
N GLU A 21 -12.36 -8.28 -5.67
CA GLU A 21 -11.09 -7.76 -5.14
C GLU A 21 -10.91 -6.27 -5.40
N LYS A 22 -11.18 -5.83 -6.64
CA LYS A 22 -11.16 -4.41 -7.02
C LYS A 22 -12.11 -3.61 -6.13
N TYR A 23 -13.35 -4.07 -5.99
CA TYR A 23 -14.36 -3.41 -5.16
C TYR A 23 -13.93 -3.25 -3.70
N LYS A 24 -13.35 -4.32 -3.13
CA LYS A 24 -12.85 -4.32 -1.75
C LYS A 24 -11.68 -3.34 -1.57
N LEU A 25 -10.76 -3.29 -2.53
CA LEU A 25 -9.64 -2.34 -2.52
C LEU A 25 -10.14 -0.89 -2.64
N ASP A 26 -11.03 -0.60 -3.58
CA ASP A 26 -11.60 0.74 -3.77
C ASP A 26 -12.32 1.23 -2.50
N ARG A 27 -13.09 0.36 -1.84
CA ARG A 27 -13.71 0.67 -0.54
C ARG A 27 -12.69 0.96 0.55
N ARG A 28 -11.56 0.24 0.59
CA ARG A 28 -10.49 0.50 1.56
C ARG A 28 -9.80 1.83 1.28
N LEU A 29 -9.49 2.13 0.02
CA LEU A 29 -8.85 3.38 -0.38
C LEU A 29 -9.71 4.61 -0.04
N LYS A 30 -11.03 4.51 -0.18
CA LYS A 30 -11.98 5.57 0.25
C LYS A 30 -11.96 5.85 1.76
N LYS A 31 -11.47 4.92 2.58
CA LYS A 31 -11.33 5.09 4.04
C LYS A 31 -10.05 5.80 4.46
N ILE A 32 -9.17 6.15 3.51
CA ILE A 32 -7.92 6.88 3.76
C ILE A 32 -8.05 8.23 3.03
N PRO A 33 -8.58 9.27 3.70
CA PRO A 33 -8.91 10.56 3.08
C PRO A 33 -7.71 11.21 2.40
N THR A 34 -6.57 11.25 3.08
CA THR A 34 -5.34 11.87 2.57
C THR A 34 -4.33 10.78 2.22
N ARG A 35 -3.92 10.72 0.95
CA ARG A 35 -2.90 9.77 0.46
C ARG A 35 -1.84 10.54 -0.29
N ILE A 36 -0.60 10.50 0.19
CA ILE A 36 0.53 11.24 -0.36
C ILE A 36 1.56 10.22 -0.85
N LEU A 37 1.93 10.32 -2.12
CA LEU A 37 3.00 9.53 -2.72
C LEU A 37 4.25 10.39 -2.87
N VAL A 38 5.33 10.01 -2.19
CA VAL A 38 6.63 10.68 -2.28
C VAL A 38 7.49 9.96 -3.32
N ASN A 39 7.69 10.59 -4.47
CA ASN A 39 8.48 10.06 -5.57
C ASN A 39 9.77 10.87 -5.78
N GLY A 40 10.72 10.33 -6.56
CA GLY A 40 11.99 10.98 -6.89
C GLY A 40 13.19 10.04 -6.86
N ILE A 41 14.36 10.54 -7.26
CA ILE A 41 15.59 9.73 -7.32
C ILE A 41 16.22 9.62 -5.93
N ARG A 42 16.40 10.75 -5.22
CA ARG A 42 17.04 10.84 -3.90
C ARG A 42 16.14 11.54 -2.87
N GLY A 43 16.42 11.34 -1.59
CA GLY A 43 15.77 12.07 -0.48
C GLY A 43 14.33 11.66 -0.15
N LYS A 44 13.73 10.70 -0.87
CA LYS A 44 12.33 10.30 -0.65
C LYS A 44 12.03 9.87 0.79
N SER A 45 12.88 9.05 1.39
CA SER A 45 12.67 8.58 2.77
C SER A 45 12.69 9.72 3.78
N THR A 46 13.57 10.72 3.58
CA THR A 46 13.63 11.93 4.42
C THR A 46 12.36 12.76 4.25
N VAL A 47 11.96 13.03 3.01
CA VAL A 47 10.73 13.79 2.71
C VAL A 47 9.50 13.08 3.27
N THR A 48 9.43 11.75 3.15
CA THR A 48 8.32 10.96 3.71
C THR A 48 8.21 11.14 5.23
N ARG A 49 9.34 11.11 5.96
CA ARG A 49 9.35 11.33 7.41
C ARG A 49 9.00 12.77 7.78
N LEU A 50 9.47 13.76 7.02
CA LEU A 50 9.12 15.17 7.25
C LEU A 50 7.63 15.43 7.04
N VAL A 51 7.06 14.95 5.93
CA VAL A 51 5.62 15.09 5.64
C VAL A 51 4.78 14.38 6.70
N MET A 52 5.19 13.18 7.14
CA MET A 52 4.54 12.50 8.25
C MET A 52 4.62 13.31 9.55
N GLY A 53 5.78 13.87 9.88
CA GLY A 53 5.95 14.73 11.05
C GLY A 53 5.04 15.95 11.03
N ILE A 54 4.92 16.62 9.88
CA ILE A 54 4.01 17.76 9.69
C ILE A 54 2.55 17.34 9.94
N LEU A 55 2.09 16.25 9.32
CA LEU A 55 0.71 15.78 9.48
C LEU A 55 0.43 15.27 10.90
N LYS A 56 1.43 14.70 11.58
CA LYS A 56 1.34 14.29 12.98
C LYS A 56 1.18 15.51 13.90
N GLN A 57 1.94 16.60 13.65
CA GLN A 57 1.80 17.86 14.39
C GLN A 57 0.46 18.57 14.11
N ASP A 58 -0.11 18.40 12.91
CA ASP A 58 -1.47 18.81 12.55
C ASP A 58 -2.58 17.95 13.23
N GLY A 59 -2.20 17.03 14.13
CA GLY A 59 -3.15 16.20 14.89
C GLY A 59 -3.77 15.04 14.11
N ARG A 60 -3.28 14.73 12.90
CA ARG A 60 -3.81 13.62 12.08
C ARG A 60 -3.25 12.28 12.51
N LYS A 61 -4.09 11.23 12.40
CA LYS A 61 -3.65 9.84 12.50
C LYS A 61 -2.93 9.44 11.21
N VAL A 62 -1.67 9.84 11.09
CA VAL A 62 -0.85 9.61 9.90
C VAL A 62 0.01 8.35 10.03
N ILE A 63 0.02 7.54 8.97
CA ILE A 63 0.97 6.43 8.83
C ILE A 63 1.92 6.76 7.69
N GLY A 64 3.20 6.53 7.91
CA GLY A 64 4.21 6.64 6.86
C GLY A 64 4.83 5.30 6.50
N LYS A 65 5.36 5.23 5.29
CA LYS A 65 6.06 4.08 4.75
C LYS A 65 7.31 4.51 3.99
N THR A 66 8.45 3.89 4.29
CA THR A 66 9.63 3.92 3.42
C THR A 66 9.75 2.66 2.57
N THR A 67 10.54 2.75 1.52
CA THR A 67 10.84 1.61 0.61
C THR A 67 12.34 1.31 0.58
N GLY A 68 12.80 0.50 -0.38
CA GLY A 68 14.20 0.07 -0.46
C GLY A 68 14.53 -1.14 0.42
N THR A 69 15.82 -1.34 0.72
CA THR A 69 16.34 -2.52 1.42
C THR A 69 15.83 -2.64 2.85
N SER A 70 15.67 -1.52 3.55
CA SER A 70 15.17 -1.45 4.93
C SER A 70 13.80 -0.79 4.98
N ALA A 71 12.83 -1.38 4.28
CA ALA A 71 11.46 -0.85 4.20
C ALA A 71 10.76 -0.90 5.57
N ARG A 72 10.14 0.22 5.98
CA ARG A 72 9.57 0.42 7.31
C ARG A 72 8.18 1.04 7.24
N MET A 73 7.35 0.71 8.21
CA MET A 73 6.10 1.38 8.54
C MET A 73 6.28 2.14 9.85
N PHE A 74 5.83 3.38 9.90
CA PHE A 74 5.84 4.20 11.11
C PHE A 74 4.47 4.82 11.32
N TYR A 75 4.07 4.95 12.57
CA TYR A 75 2.70 5.27 12.96
C TYR A 75 2.68 6.52 13.84
N TRP A 76 1.57 7.26 13.80
CA TRP A 76 1.43 8.47 14.64
C TRP A 76 1.51 8.15 16.13
N ASP A 77 1.03 6.97 16.54
CA ASP A 77 0.86 6.49 17.92
C ASP A 77 1.97 5.58 18.43
N LYS A 78 3.02 5.34 17.64
CA LYS A 78 4.12 4.43 18.00
C LYS A 78 5.45 5.09 17.65
N GLU A 79 6.39 5.09 18.61
CA GLU A 79 7.74 5.61 18.37
C GLU A 79 8.58 4.68 17.50
N GLU A 80 8.49 3.38 17.74
CA GLU A 80 9.25 2.38 16.99
C GLU A 80 8.68 2.12 15.57
N GLU A 81 9.58 1.95 14.61
CA GLU A 81 9.24 1.60 13.23
C GLU A 81 9.11 0.08 13.02
N ASP A 82 7.99 -0.37 12.44
CA ASP A 82 7.78 -1.77 12.09
C ASP A 82 8.50 -2.12 10.76
N PRO A 83 9.31 -3.18 10.70
CA PRO A 83 9.88 -3.65 9.44
C PRO A 83 8.79 -4.20 8.50
N ILE A 84 8.93 -3.91 7.21
CA ILE A 84 8.12 -4.53 6.15
C ILE A 84 8.81 -5.83 5.74
N ILE A 85 8.32 -6.95 6.29
CA ILE A 85 8.83 -8.28 5.96
C ILE A 85 8.33 -8.67 4.56
N ARG A 86 9.28 -8.89 3.63
CA ARG A 86 9.02 -9.33 2.26
C ARG A 86 9.18 -10.84 2.15
N GLY A 87 8.34 -11.46 1.32
CA GLY A 87 8.49 -12.87 0.96
C GLY A 87 9.54 -13.09 -0.13
N LEU A 88 9.65 -14.34 -0.60
CA LEU A 88 10.61 -14.74 -1.64
C LEU A 88 10.50 -13.94 -2.96
N GLN A 89 9.33 -13.37 -3.24
CA GLN A 89 9.06 -12.56 -4.42
C GLN A 89 9.67 -11.14 -4.36
N GLY A 90 10.28 -10.77 -3.23
CA GLY A 90 10.81 -9.42 -3.04
C GLY A 90 9.72 -8.35 -2.97
N PRO A 91 10.04 -7.08 -3.29
CA PRO A 91 9.06 -6.00 -3.41
C PRO A 91 8.02 -6.36 -4.48
N ASN A 92 6.74 -6.21 -4.19
CA ASN A 92 5.68 -6.44 -5.18
C ASN A 92 4.48 -5.51 -4.97
N ILE A 93 3.62 -5.40 -5.99
CA ILE A 93 2.42 -4.55 -5.90
C ILE A 93 1.44 -5.07 -4.82
N ASN A 94 1.45 -6.38 -4.56
CA ASN A 94 0.62 -7.01 -3.53
C ASN A 94 0.98 -6.54 -2.11
N GLU A 95 2.22 -6.09 -1.88
CA GLU A 95 2.66 -5.45 -0.64
C GLU A 95 1.77 -4.24 -0.31
N GLN A 96 1.44 -3.43 -1.32
CA GLN A 96 0.62 -2.22 -1.16
C GLN A 96 -0.82 -2.55 -0.74
N MET A 97 -1.39 -3.64 -1.24
CA MET A 97 -2.71 -4.10 -0.81
C MET A 97 -2.73 -4.48 0.68
N LYS A 98 -1.70 -5.19 1.14
CA LYS A 98 -1.56 -5.57 2.56
C LYS A 98 -1.33 -4.35 3.46
N ILE A 99 -0.51 -3.40 3.01
CA ILE A 99 -0.26 -2.16 3.74
C ILE A 99 -1.53 -1.32 3.82
N THR A 100 -2.27 -1.19 2.73
CA THR A 100 -3.55 -0.47 2.71
C THR A 100 -4.53 -1.06 3.73
N ASP A 101 -4.61 -2.39 3.84
CA ASP A 101 -5.44 -3.03 4.87
C ASP A 101 -4.98 -2.70 6.30
N LYS A 102 -3.66 -2.67 6.57
CA LYS A 102 -3.12 -2.25 7.87
C LYS A 102 -3.47 -0.79 8.19
N VAL A 103 -3.33 0.10 7.21
CA VAL A 103 -3.63 1.53 7.35
C VAL A 103 -5.12 1.74 7.67
N VAL A 104 -6.00 1.08 6.94
CA VAL A 104 -7.46 1.13 7.17
C VAL A 104 -7.84 0.54 8.53
N LYS A 105 -7.25 -0.58 8.94
CA LYS A 105 -7.52 -1.21 10.25
C LYS A 105 -7.20 -0.29 11.42
N ARG A 106 -6.15 0.54 11.27
CA ARG A 106 -5.79 1.55 12.26
C ARG A 106 -6.65 2.83 12.17
N ARG A 107 -7.52 2.96 11.17
CA ARG A 107 -8.36 4.16 10.94
C ARG A 107 -7.51 5.43 10.77
N ALA A 108 -6.44 5.31 9.99
CA ALA A 108 -5.58 6.44 9.68
C ALA A 108 -6.29 7.48 8.80
N ASP A 109 -6.11 8.76 9.13
CA ASP A 109 -6.64 9.89 8.35
C ASP A 109 -5.75 10.22 7.15
N ALA A 110 -4.45 9.88 7.27
CA ALA A 110 -3.46 10.12 6.24
C ALA A 110 -2.48 8.95 6.06
N PHE A 111 -2.06 8.72 4.82
CA PHE A 111 -1.02 7.76 4.47
C PHE A 111 0.03 8.40 3.57
N VAL A 112 1.29 8.41 4.02
CA VAL A 112 2.45 8.96 3.28
C VAL A 112 3.35 7.81 2.86
N SER A 113 3.42 7.50 1.56
CA SER A 113 4.23 6.40 1.06
C SER A 113 5.36 6.91 0.19
N GLU A 114 6.56 6.50 0.52
CA GLU A 114 7.66 6.50 -0.44
C GLU A 114 7.33 5.59 -1.64
N CYS A 115 7.72 6.02 -2.84
CA CYS A 115 7.61 5.26 -4.08
C CYS A 115 8.92 4.54 -4.42
N MET A 116 8.81 3.31 -4.94
CA MET A 116 9.92 2.51 -5.45
C MET A 116 9.50 1.80 -6.73
N ALA A 117 10.43 1.68 -7.68
CA ALA A 117 10.27 0.81 -8.84
C ALA A 117 10.32 -0.66 -8.38
N VAL A 118 9.25 -1.42 -8.67
CA VAL A 118 9.16 -2.84 -8.31
C VAL A 118 10.13 -3.68 -9.15
N ASN A 119 10.28 -3.33 -10.44
CA ASN A 119 11.25 -3.92 -11.35
C ASN A 119 12.03 -2.80 -12.05
N PRO A 120 13.14 -2.32 -11.47
CA PRO A 120 13.96 -1.28 -12.08
C PRO A 120 14.74 -1.83 -13.27
N GLU A 121 14.74 -1.10 -14.39
CA GLU A 121 15.70 -1.29 -15.48
C GLU A 121 16.96 -0.50 -15.11
N TYR A 122 18.09 -1.20 -14.93
CA TYR A 122 19.39 -0.60 -14.63
C TYR A 122 20.34 -0.82 -15.80
#